data_AF-A0A7C5CYV5-F1
#
_entry.id   AF-A0A7C5CYV5-F1
#
_cell.length_a   1.000
_cell.length_b   1.000
_cell.length_c   1.000
_cell.angle_alpha   90.00
_cell.angle_beta   90.00
_cell.angle_gamma   90.00
#
_symmetry.space_group_name_H-M   'P 1'
#
loop_
_entity.id
_entity.type
_entity.pdbx_description
1 polymer ?
#
loop_
_entity_poly.entity_id
_entity_poly.type
_entity_poly.pdbx_seq_one_letter_code
_entity_poly.pdbx_strand_id
1 'polypeptide(L)'
;YQLIIDGAQVPDPGTLYFYGAGRWGSGVEVPAHDRDFYELKNVPHGQLRWVYFYSKSCDSVLRCFVYTPPDYETNLSRRYPVLYLQHGGGEDETGWGNQGRVGLIMDNLIAEGKAKPFVIVMANSYIPGASFGFGRGPANQPTDTNSPYSHPIRGPGGRMYNPVAFAKVLIEDLIPFIDSNFRTIPE
;
A
#
# COMPACT_ATOMS: atom_id res chain seq x y z
N TYR A 1 -1.54 -8.42 -17.29
CA TYR A 1 -1.50 -8.54 -18.77
C TYR A 1 -2.78 -7.94 -19.35
N GLN A 2 -2.96 -7.95 -20.66
CA GLN A 2 -4.21 -7.52 -21.31
C GLN A 2 -4.39 -8.28 -22.62
N LEU A 3 -5.62 -8.30 -23.12
CA LEU A 3 -5.95 -8.75 -24.47
C LEU A 3 -6.03 -7.54 -25.41
N ILE A 4 -5.81 -7.79 -26.71
CA ILE A 4 -6.07 -6.82 -27.78
C ILE A 4 -7.07 -7.48 -28.72
N ILE A 5 -8.29 -6.96 -28.75
CA ILE A 5 -9.38 -7.46 -29.61
C ILE A 5 -9.74 -6.33 -30.58
N ASP A 6 -9.42 -6.50 -31.86
CA ASP A 6 -9.67 -5.51 -32.91
C ASP A 6 -9.14 -4.10 -32.58
N GLY A 7 -7.98 -4.04 -31.90
CA GLY A 7 -7.34 -2.80 -31.45
C GLY A 7 -7.79 -2.30 -30.08
N ALA A 8 -8.86 -2.84 -29.50
CA ALA A 8 -9.30 -2.52 -28.15
C ALA A 8 -8.42 -3.23 -27.10
N GLN A 9 -7.85 -2.48 -26.17
CA GLN A 9 -7.12 -3.01 -25.02
C GLN A 9 -8.10 -3.32 -23.89
N VAL A 10 -8.29 -4.61 -23.58
CA VAL A 10 -9.27 -5.06 -22.60
C VAL A 10 -8.66 -6.05 -21.61
N PRO A 11 -9.13 -6.10 -20.34
CA PRO A 11 -8.82 -7.21 -19.45
C PRO A 11 -9.39 -8.53 -19.99
N ASP A 12 -8.71 -9.63 -19.66
CA ASP A 12 -9.20 -10.99 -19.85
C ASP A 12 -10.33 -11.29 -18.84
N PRO A 13 -11.55 -11.61 -19.31
CA PRO A 13 -12.71 -11.90 -18.45
C PRO A 13 -12.59 -13.21 -17.65
N GLY A 14 -11.61 -14.07 -17.95
CA GLY A 14 -11.37 -15.33 -17.25
C GLY A 14 -10.46 -15.21 -16.03
N THR A 15 -10.07 -13.99 -15.63
CA THR A 15 -9.12 -13.78 -14.53
C THR A 15 -9.61 -12.81 -13.46
N LEU A 16 -8.96 -12.88 -12.30
CA LEU A 16 -9.05 -11.81 -11.30
C LEU A 16 -8.41 -10.52 -11.82
N TYR A 17 -8.87 -9.40 -11.26
CA TYR A 17 -8.32 -8.09 -11.54
C TYR A 17 -7.49 -7.55 -10.38
N PHE A 18 -6.44 -6.82 -10.74
CA PHE A 18 -5.51 -6.18 -9.83
C PHE A 18 -5.31 -4.74 -10.29
N TYR A 19 -5.15 -3.81 -9.34
CA TYR A 19 -4.80 -2.44 -9.68
C TYR A 19 -3.29 -2.33 -9.84
N GLY A 20 -2.86 -2.03 -11.06
CA GLY A 20 -1.46 -1.96 -11.45
C GLY A 20 -1.34 -1.44 -12.88
N ALA A 21 -0.15 -0.93 -13.25
CA ALA A 21 0.04 -0.25 -14.54
C ALA A 21 -0.99 0.88 -14.80
N GLY A 22 -1.50 1.51 -13.74
CA GLY A 22 -2.42 2.65 -13.80
C GLY A 22 -3.89 2.29 -14.04
N ARG A 23 -4.30 1.02 -13.86
CA ARG A 23 -5.68 0.58 -14.06
C ARG A 23 -6.00 -0.70 -13.30
N TRP A 24 -7.29 -1.00 -13.15
CA TRP A 24 -7.75 -2.36 -12.91
C TRP A 24 -7.59 -3.20 -14.17
N GLY A 25 -6.93 -4.36 -14.05
CA GLY A 25 -6.77 -5.26 -15.18
C GLY A 25 -6.30 -6.65 -14.76
N SER A 26 -6.18 -7.55 -15.73
CA SER A 26 -5.89 -8.96 -15.50
C SER A 26 -4.49 -9.21 -14.92
N GLY A 27 -4.43 -10.13 -13.96
CA GLY A 27 -3.19 -10.70 -13.44
C GLY A 27 -3.08 -12.18 -13.77
N VAL A 28 -1.85 -12.68 -13.88
CA VAL A 28 -1.57 -14.11 -14.02
C VAL A 28 -0.53 -14.48 -12.97
N GLU A 29 -0.76 -15.56 -12.25
CA GLU A 29 0.21 -16.16 -11.33
C GLU A 29 0.92 -17.29 -12.07
N VAL A 30 2.24 -17.19 -12.19
CA VAL A 30 3.08 -18.30 -12.68
C VAL A 30 3.75 -18.90 -11.45
N PRO A 31 3.48 -20.18 -11.10
CA PRO A 31 4.01 -20.78 -9.88
C PRO A 31 5.53 -20.64 -9.75
N ALA A 32 5.98 -20.00 -8.67
CA ALA A 32 7.40 -19.94 -8.32
C ALA A 32 7.84 -21.22 -7.60
N HIS A 33 9.13 -21.54 -7.69
CA HIS A 33 9.71 -22.70 -7.01
C HIS A 33 9.74 -22.54 -5.48
N ASP A 34 9.78 -21.30 -5.00
CA ASP A 34 9.82 -20.88 -3.61
C ASP A 34 8.47 -20.31 -3.12
N ARG A 35 7.37 -20.57 -3.84
CA ARG A 35 6.05 -20.00 -3.56
C ARG A 35 5.49 -20.24 -2.16
N ASP A 36 6.03 -21.23 -1.45
CA ASP A 36 5.58 -21.67 -0.14
C ASP A 36 5.44 -20.53 0.88
N PHE A 37 6.30 -19.50 0.84
CA PHE A 37 6.21 -18.41 1.84
C PHE A 37 4.96 -17.53 1.69
N TYR A 38 4.30 -17.53 0.52
CA TYR A 38 3.10 -16.73 0.24
C TYR A 38 1.86 -17.58 -0.08
N GLU A 39 1.94 -18.90 0.12
CA GLU A 39 0.80 -19.80 -0.02
C GLU A 39 -0.13 -19.72 1.20
N LEU A 40 -1.40 -20.05 0.97
CA LEU A 40 -2.39 -20.20 2.04
C LEU A 40 -2.12 -21.52 2.77
N LYS A 41 -1.70 -21.44 4.03
CA LYS A 41 -1.39 -22.59 4.88
C LYS A 41 -2.40 -22.73 6.02
N ASN A 42 -2.40 -23.89 6.67
CA ASN A 42 -3.16 -24.10 7.91
C ASN A 42 -2.41 -23.47 9.10
N VAL A 43 -2.48 -22.15 9.23
CA VAL A 43 -1.87 -21.35 10.30
C VAL A 43 -2.89 -20.32 10.83
N PRO A 44 -2.68 -19.73 12.01
CA PRO A 44 -3.47 -18.59 12.44
C PRO A 44 -3.35 -17.44 11.43
N HIS A 45 -4.47 -16.85 11.06
CA HIS A 45 -4.52 -15.77 10.06
C HIS A 45 -4.84 -14.43 10.71
N GLY A 46 -4.11 -13.41 10.29
CA GLY A 46 -4.41 -12.02 10.57
C GLY A 46 -5.61 -11.52 9.78
N GLN A 47 -5.91 -10.23 9.92
CA GLN A 47 -6.98 -9.58 9.18
C GLN A 47 -6.44 -8.44 8.34
N LEU A 48 -6.81 -8.41 7.07
CA LEU A 48 -6.61 -7.28 6.19
C LEU A 48 -7.88 -6.42 6.18
N ARG A 49 -7.82 -5.23 6.78
CA ARG A 49 -8.96 -4.33 6.99
C ARG A 49 -8.88 -3.14 6.06
N TRP A 50 -9.94 -2.86 5.33
CA TRP A 50 -10.12 -1.58 4.65
C TRP A 50 -10.66 -0.57 5.66
N VAL A 51 -9.96 0.56 5.83
CA VAL A 51 -10.42 1.68 6.67
C VAL A 51 -10.42 3.01 5.92
N TYR A 52 -11.25 3.94 6.38
CA TYR A 52 -11.31 5.31 5.90
C TYR A 52 -10.89 6.28 7.00
N PHE A 53 -10.20 7.35 6.63
CA PHE A 53 -9.85 8.43 7.53
C PHE A 53 -9.96 9.76 6.79
N TYR A 54 -10.36 10.81 7.51
CA TYR A 54 -10.35 12.15 6.96
C TYR A 54 -8.97 12.77 7.17
N SER A 55 -8.31 13.17 6.09
CA SER A 55 -7.05 13.90 6.11
C SER A 55 -7.33 15.40 6.10
N LYS A 56 -6.84 16.09 7.13
CA LYS A 56 -6.90 17.56 7.19
C LYS A 56 -5.88 18.18 6.23
N SER A 57 -4.75 17.51 6.01
CA SER A 57 -3.68 18.01 5.16
C SER A 57 -4.08 18.15 3.68
N CYS A 58 -5.03 17.34 3.20
CA CYS A 58 -5.53 17.40 1.83
C CYS A 58 -7.05 17.58 1.72
N ASP A 59 -7.73 17.88 2.83
CA ASP A 59 -9.19 18.09 2.91
C ASP A 59 -10.00 17.01 2.18
N SER A 60 -9.75 15.74 2.51
CA SER A 60 -10.40 14.62 1.83
C SER A 60 -10.51 13.39 2.72
N VAL A 61 -11.53 12.56 2.44
CA VAL A 61 -11.62 11.22 3.02
C VAL A 61 -10.77 10.29 2.18
N LEU A 62 -9.70 9.79 2.77
CA LEU A 62 -8.77 8.85 2.17
C LEU A 62 -9.04 7.43 2.69
N ARG A 63 -8.52 6.46 1.94
CA ARG A 63 -8.57 5.03 2.27
C ARG A 63 -7.17 4.49 2.53
N CYS A 64 -7.07 3.55 3.46
CA CYS A 64 -5.91 2.69 3.58
C CYS A 64 -6.34 1.25 3.95
N PHE A 65 -5.43 0.31 3.74
CA PHE A 65 -5.55 -1.05 4.23
C PHE A 65 -4.64 -1.27 5.44
N VAL A 66 -5.13 -2.00 6.42
CA VAL A 66 -4.40 -2.31 7.64
C VAL A 66 -4.40 -3.82 7.87
N TYR A 67 -3.22 -4.44 7.85
CA TYR A 67 -3.04 -5.80 8.33
C TYR A 67 -2.85 -5.78 9.86
N THR A 68 -3.60 -6.64 10.54
CA THR A 68 -3.45 -6.90 11.98
C THR A 68 -3.09 -8.37 12.19
N PRO A 69 -2.12 -8.69 13.07
CA PRO A 69 -1.62 -10.06 13.22
C PRO A 69 -2.68 -11.00 13.81
N PRO A 70 -2.50 -12.33 13.71
CA PRO A 70 -3.50 -13.31 14.14
C PRO A 70 -3.95 -13.19 15.60
N ASP A 71 -3.04 -12.76 16.50
CA ASP A 71 -3.35 -12.60 17.93
C ASP A 71 -4.00 -11.25 18.28
N TYR A 72 -4.25 -10.39 17.30
CA TYR A 72 -4.69 -9.02 17.53
C TYR A 72 -5.98 -8.97 18.35
N GLU A 73 -7.03 -9.69 17.97
CA GLU A 73 -8.33 -9.65 18.67
C GLU A 73 -8.40 -10.53 19.92
N THR A 74 -7.43 -11.40 20.15
CA THR A 74 -7.38 -12.27 21.33
C THR A 74 -6.47 -11.72 22.42
N ASN A 75 -5.44 -10.94 22.06
CA ASN A 75 -4.49 -10.34 22.99
C ASN A 75 -4.74 -8.83 23.12
N LEU A 76 -5.82 -8.49 23.83
CA LEU A 76 -6.34 -7.12 23.91
C LEU A 76 -5.42 -6.14 24.67
N SER A 77 -4.51 -6.63 25.52
CA SER A 77 -3.55 -5.80 26.25
C SER A 77 -2.26 -5.53 25.47
N ARG A 78 -1.98 -6.33 24.43
CA ARG A 78 -0.76 -6.19 23.62
C ARG A 78 -0.88 -5.01 22.66
N ARG A 79 0.21 -4.27 22.56
CA ARG A 79 0.44 -3.24 21.54
C ARG A 79 1.50 -3.73 20.54
N TYR A 80 1.38 -3.28 19.29
CA TYR A 80 2.16 -3.79 18.17
C TYR A 80 2.99 -2.67 17.51
N PRO A 81 4.23 -2.94 17.08
CA PRO A 81 4.93 -2.06 16.16
C PRO A 81 4.13 -1.89 14.86
N VAL A 82 4.41 -0.81 14.13
CA VAL A 82 3.74 -0.50 12.86
C VAL A 82 4.76 -0.38 11.73
N LEU A 83 4.46 -1.02 10.60
CA LEU A 83 5.16 -0.83 9.34
C LEU A 83 4.26 -0.08 8.35
N TYR A 84 4.70 1.06 7.85
CA TYR A 84 4.04 1.76 6.75
C TYR A 84 4.66 1.30 5.43
N LEU A 85 3.88 0.56 4.64
CA LEU A 85 4.35 -0.14 3.44
C LEU A 85 3.72 0.48 2.18
N GLN A 86 4.55 1.08 1.32
CA GLN A 86 4.10 1.84 0.15
C GLN A 86 4.25 1.06 -1.16
N HIS A 87 3.35 1.34 -2.10
CA HIS A 87 3.31 0.74 -3.43
C HIS A 87 4.20 1.48 -4.44
N GLY A 88 4.33 0.93 -5.65
CA GLY A 88 5.06 1.54 -6.76
C GLY A 88 4.18 2.44 -7.65
N GLY A 89 4.79 2.99 -8.70
CA GLY A 89 4.09 3.87 -9.62
C GLY A 89 3.06 3.15 -10.49
N GLY A 90 1.81 3.63 -10.48
CA GLY A 90 0.68 3.03 -11.21
C GLY A 90 -0.04 1.92 -10.43
N GLU A 91 0.23 1.82 -9.13
CA GLU A 91 -0.48 0.95 -8.19
C GLU A 91 -1.25 1.82 -7.17
N ASP A 92 -1.92 1.18 -6.22
CA ASP A 92 -2.67 1.84 -5.16
C ASP A 92 -2.51 1.06 -3.83
N GLU A 93 -3.22 1.49 -2.79
CA GLU A 93 -3.24 0.89 -1.45
C GLU A 93 -3.66 -0.59 -1.42
N THR A 94 -4.24 -1.11 -2.50
CA THR A 94 -4.66 -2.51 -2.59
C THR A 94 -3.50 -3.44 -2.98
N GLY A 95 -2.41 -2.90 -3.54
CA GLY A 95 -1.38 -3.69 -4.20
C GLY A 95 -0.70 -4.72 -3.30
N TRP A 96 -0.22 -4.28 -2.14
CA TRP A 96 0.45 -5.15 -1.17
C TRP A 96 -0.48 -6.19 -0.55
N GLY A 97 -1.74 -5.81 -0.29
CA GLY A 97 -2.76 -6.71 0.25
C GLY A 97 -3.20 -7.79 -0.72
N ASN A 98 -3.30 -7.45 -2.01
CA ASN A 98 -3.73 -8.34 -3.08
C ASN A 98 -2.53 -9.04 -3.74
N GLN A 99 -2.00 -8.49 -4.85
CA GLN A 99 -0.94 -9.12 -5.62
C GLN A 99 0.39 -9.28 -4.84
N GLY A 100 0.61 -8.46 -3.81
CA GLY A 100 1.77 -8.59 -2.91
C GLY A 100 1.62 -9.66 -1.83
N ARG A 101 0.42 -10.20 -1.62
CA ARG A 101 0.10 -11.27 -0.64
C ARG A 101 0.62 -11.02 0.78
N VAL A 102 0.74 -9.76 1.21
CA VAL A 102 1.42 -9.42 2.48
C VAL A 102 0.78 -10.11 3.69
N GLY A 103 -0.55 -10.30 3.70
CA GLY A 103 -1.23 -11.03 4.77
C GLY A 103 -0.72 -12.46 4.93
N LEU A 104 -0.69 -13.23 3.84
CA LEU A 104 -0.23 -14.62 3.86
C LEU A 104 1.26 -14.74 4.21
N ILE A 105 2.08 -13.84 3.65
CA ILE A 105 3.52 -13.78 3.97
C ILE A 105 3.70 -13.57 5.48
N MET A 106 2.98 -12.61 6.05
CA MET A 106 3.12 -12.31 7.48
C MET A 106 2.55 -13.40 8.37
N ASP A 107 1.42 -14.00 8.01
CA ASP A 107 0.84 -15.14 8.73
C ASP A 107 1.85 -16.28 8.82
N ASN A 108 2.46 -16.65 7.68
CA ASN A 108 3.44 -17.72 7.59
C ASN A 108 4.71 -17.38 8.40
N LEU A 109 5.25 -16.17 8.25
CA LEU A 109 6.45 -15.76 9.00
C LEU A 109 6.21 -15.69 10.52
N ILE A 110 5.02 -15.28 10.96
CA ILE A 110 4.66 -15.24 12.38
C ILE A 110 4.47 -16.66 12.93
N ALA A 111 3.77 -17.52 12.20
CA ALA A 111 3.56 -18.91 12.60
C ALA A 111 4.88 -19.71 12.69
N GLU A 112 5.85 -19.39 11.83
CA GLU A 112 7.19 -19.98 11.85
C GLU A 112 8.14 -19.31 12.87
N GLY A 113 7.70 -18.26 13.58
CA GLY A 113 8.52 -17.53 14.54
C GLY A 113 9.64 -16.70 13.91
N LYS A 114 9.61 -16.48 12.59
CA LYS A 114 10.59 -15.70 11.82
C LYS A 114 10.33 -14.20 11.83
N ALA A 115 9.10 -13.79 12.14
CA ALA A 115 8.74 -12.40 12.35
C ALA A 115 8.00 -12.23 13.68
N LYS A 116 8.29 -11.13 14.39
CA LYS A 116 7.44 -10.70 15.50
C LYS A 116 6.09 -10.21 14.94
N PRO A 117 4.96 -10.38 15.64
CA PRO A 117 3.71 -9.75 15.26
C PRO A 117 3.81 -8.22 15.19
N PHE A 118 3.40 -7.62 14.06
CA PHE A 118 3.29 -6.17 13.87
C PHE A 118 2.10 -5.83 12.96
N VAL A 119 1.64 -4.58 13.03
CA VAL A 119 0.62 -4.01 12.16
C VAL A 119 1.27 -3.49 10.88
N ILE A 120 0.62 -3.66 9.73
CA ILE A 120 1.08 -3.09 8.45
C ILE A 120 0.01 -2.15 7.91
N VAL A 121 0.40 -0.92 7.58
CA VAL A 121 -0.48 0.08 6.99
C VAL A 121 -0.07 0.32 5.54
N MET A 122 -1.00 0.15 4.62
CA MET A 122 -0.85 0.34 3.19
C MET A 122 -1.78 1.46 2.74
N ALA A 123 -1.20 2.59 2.33
CA ALA A 123 -1.94 3.79 1.94
C ALA A 123 -1.63 4.17 0.50
N ASN A 124 -2.51 4.97 -0.10
CA ASN A 124 -2.32 5.46 -1.46
C ASN A 124 -1.54 6.77 -1.46
N SER A 125 -0.46 6.85 -2.24
CA SER A 125 0.31 8.08 -2.38
C SER A 125 -0.31 9.08 -3.38
N TYR A 126 -1.24 8.62 -4.23
CA TYR A 126 -2.00 9.42 -5.20
C TYR A 126 -3.17 10.15 -4.55
N ILE A 127 -2.87 11.14 -3.72
CA ILE A 127 -3.84 11.96 -2.97
C ILE A 127 -4.09 13.33 -3.63
N PRO A 128 -5.15 14.06 -3.25
CA PRO A 128 -5.30 15.46 -3.60
C PRO A 128 -4.05 16.28 -3.23
N GLY A 129 -3.55 17.09 -4.17
CA GLY A 129 -2.34 17.89 -4.00
C GLY A 129 -1.02 17.15 -4.28
N ALA A 130 -1.02 15.83 -4.49
CA ALA A 130 0.18 15.11 -4.93
C ALA A 130 0.45 15.36 -6.43
N SER A 131 1.74 15.50 -6.78
CA SER A 131 2.20 15.83 -8.13
C SER A 131 3.00 14.68 -8.74
N PHE A 132 2.56 14.26 -9.94
CA PHE A 132 3.15 13.16 -10.70
C PHE A 132 3.35 13.61 -12.15
N GLY A 133 4.50 13.28 -12.74
CA GLY A 133 4.83 13.71 -14.08
C GLY A 133 5.69 12.71 -14.86
N PHE A 134 5.80 12.95 -16.17
CA PHE A 134 6.66 12.23 -17.09
C PHE A 134 7.64 13.20 -17.77
N GLY A 135 8.92 12.84 -17.84
CA GLY A 135 9.97 13.58 -18.54
C GLY A 135 10.52 14.80 -17.78
N ARG A 136 11.20 15.71 -18.50
CA ARG A 136 11.73 16.99 -17.97
C ARG A 136 10.68 18.12 -17.93
N GLY A 137 9.40 17.81 -18.15
CA GLY A 137 8.32 18.77 -17.92
C GLY A 137 8.19 19.03 -16.43
N PRO A 138 7.79 20.23 -15.98
CA PRO A 138 7.61 20.47 -14.57
C PRO A 138 6.48 19.55 -14.11
N ALA A 139 6.82 18.44 -13.43
CA ALA A 139 5.91 17.93 -12.41
C ALA A 139 5.62 19.17 -11.57
N ASN A 140 4.38 19.66 -11.58
CA ASN A 140 3.97 20.90 -10.92
C ASN A 140 4.77 21.04 -9.63
N GLN A 141 5.70 22.01 -9.63
CA GLN A 141 6.74 22.12 -8.63
C GLN A 141 6.10 22.20 -7.23
N PRO A 142 6.79 21.75 -6.18
CA PRO A 142 6.25 21.79 -4.83
C PRO A 142 5.69 23.18 -4.52
N THR A 143 4.47 23.23 -3.98
CA THR A 143 3.92 24.45 -3.38
C THR A 143 4.75 24.90 -2.17
N ASP A 144 5.56 24.01 -1.60
CA ASP A 144 6.48 24.29 -0.51
C ASP A 144 7.89 23.76 -0.80
N THR A 145 8.77 24.67 -1.25
CA THR A 145 10.19 24.40 -1.50
C THR A 145 11.03 24.32 -0.22
N ASN A 146 10.45 24.65 0.95
CA ASN A 146 11.14 24.57 2.24
C ASN A 146 10.94 23.24 2.95
N SER A 147 10.10 22.35 2.42
CA SER A 147 9.91 21.01 2.98
C SER A 147 11.20 20.17 2.85
N PRO A 148 11.63 19.43 3.89
CA PRO A 148 12.72 18.47 3.77
C PRO A 148 12.40 17.32 2.79
N TYR A 149 11.13 17.17 2.42
CA TYR A 149 10.65 16.18 1.46
C TYR A 149 10.53 16.73 0.02
N SER A 150 11.00 17.94 -0.24
CA SER A 150 10.88 18.61 -1.56
C SER A 150 11.71 17.96 -2.68
N HIS A 151 12.53 16.95 -2.36
CA HIS A 151 13.32 16.21 -3.35
C HIS A 151 12.42 15.30 -4.21
N PRO A 152 12.36 15.53 -5.54
CA PRO A 152 11.55 14.68 -6.41
C PRO A 152 12.15 13.29 -6.54
N ILE A 153 11.31 12.27 -6.41
CA ILE A 153 11.67 10.87 -6.60
C ILE A 153 11.58 10.55 -8.10
N ARG A 154 12.67 10.01 -8.66
CA ARG A 154 12.75 9.61 -10.08
C ARG A 154 12.48 8.12 -10.21
N GLY A 155 11.52 7.77 -11.07
CA GLY A 155 11.19 6.40 -11.43
C GLY A 155 11.62 6.02 -12.84
N PRO A 156 11.53 4.72 -13.18
CA PRO A 156 11.78 4.23 -14.53
C PRO A 156 10.94 4.95 -15.59
N GLY A 157 11.48 5.06 -16.81
CA GLY A 157 10.77 5.69 -17.93
C GLY A 157 10.58 7.22 -17.79
N GLY A 158 11.41 7.87 -16.98
CA GLY A 158 11.34 9.31 -16.77
C GLY A 158 10.19 9.78 -15.88
N ARG A 159 9.60 8.87 -15.10
CA ARG A 159 8.56 9.22 -14.11
C ARG A 159 9.17 10.07 -13.00
N MET A 160 8.42 11.08 -12.55
CA MET A 160 8.78 11.91 -11.40
C MET A 160 7.60 11.99 -10.43
N TYR A 161 7.91 11.89 -9.14
CA TYR A 161 6.95 12.02 -8.06
C TYR A 161 7.44 13.03 -7.03
N ASN A 162 6.55 13.93 -6.60
CA ASN A 162 6.80 14.84 -5.50
C ASN A 162 6.14 14.29 -4.22
N PRO A 163 6.91 13.87 -3.20
CA PRO A 163 6.36 13.22 -2.03
C PRO A 163 5.81 14.20 -0.98
N VAL A 164 6.02 15.52 -1.10
CA VAL A 164 5.68 16.50 -0.04
C VAL A 164 4.25 16.37 0.46
N ALA A 165 3.28 16.34 -0.45
CA ALA A 165 1.86 16.25 -0.08
C ALA A 165 1.56 14.95 0.69
N PHE A 166 2.06 13.82 0.20
CA PHE A 166 1.82 12.53 0.85
C PHE A 166 2.60 12.38 2.15
N ALA A 167 3.83 12.89 2.23
CA ALA A 167 4.61 12.91 3.46
C ALA A 167 3.86 13.66 4.55
N LYS A 168 3.22 14.79 4.20
CA LYS A 168 2.36 15.53 5.12
C LYS A 168 1.16 14.71 5.58
N VAL A 169 0.40 14.10 4.66
CA VAL A 169 -0.72 13.21 5.02
C VAL A 169 -0.26 12.04 5.89
N LEU A 170 0.86 11.41 5.55
CA LEU A 170 1.39 10.27 6.30
C LEU A 170 1.71 10.67 7.74
N ILE A 171 2.47 11.75 7.91
CA ILE A 171 3.02 12.17 9.21
C ILE A 171 1.95 12.87 10.07
N GLU A 172 1.19 13.79 9.49
CA GLU A 172 0.28 14.66 10.24
C GLU A 172 -1.12 14.06 10.42
N ASP A 173 -1.57 13.16 9.56
CA ASP A 173 -2.93 12.60 9.60
C ASP A 173 -2.96 11.08 9.81
N LEU A 174 -2.26 10.31 8.96
CA LEU A 174 -2.39 8.86 8.93
C LEU A 174 -1.74 8.19 10.15
N ILE A 175 -0.51 8.57 10.53
CA ILE A 175 0.15 8.03 11.72
C ILE A 175 -0.72 8.27 12.98
N PRO A 176 -1.17 9.52 13.27
CA PRO A 176 -2.06 9.78 14.40
C PRO A 176 -3.38 9.02 14.34
N PHE A 177 -3.98 8.87 13.15
CA PHE A 177 -5.19 8.09 12.98
C PHE A 177 -4.96 6.62 13.35
N ILE A 178 -3.87 6.01 12.88
CA ILE A 178 -3.54 4.61 13.16
C ILE A 178 -3.30 4.43 14.66
N ASP A 179 -2.50 5.28 15.29
CA ASP A 179 -2.19 5.17 16.73
C ASP A 179 -3.42 5.37 17.64
N SER A 180 -4.41 6.14 17.18
CA SER A 180 -5.65 6.38 17.92
C SER A 180 -6.69 5.28 17.75
N ASN A 181 -6.66 4.53 16.64
CA ASN A 181 -7.70 3.55 16.29
C ASN A 181 -7.22 2.10 16.37
N PHE A 182 -5.91 1.87 16.49
CA PHE A 182 -5.30 0.55 16.62
C PHE A 182 -4.41 0.47 17.86
N ARG A 183 -4.25 -0.73 18.43
CA ARG A 183 -3.31 -1.01 19.54
C ARG A 183 -1.86 -0.98 19.06
N THR A 184 -1.33 0.20 18.76
CA THR A 184 0.06 0.37 18.32
C THR A 184 0.98 0.72 19.49
N ILE A 185 2.28 0.50 19.32
CA ILE A 185 3.32 1.11 20.16
C ILE A 185 3.60 2.48 19.54
N PRO A 186 3.19 3.59 20.18
CA PRO A 186 3.43 4.92 19.64
C PRO A 186 4.92 5.25 19.63
N GLU A 187 5.32 6.12 18.70
CA GLU A 187 6.65 6.76 18.70
C GLU A 187 6.84 7.73 19.87
#